data_AF-A0A924X8Z0-F1
#
_entry.id   AF-A0A924X8Z0-F1
#
_cell.length_a   1.000
_cell.length_b   1.000
_cell.length_c   1.000
_cell.angle_alpha   90.00
_cell.angle_beta   90.00
_cell.angle_gamma   90.00
#
_symmetry.space_group_name_H-M   'P 1'
#
loop_
_entity.id
_entity.type
_entity.pdbx_description
1 polymer ?
#
loop_
_entity_poly.entity_id
_entity_poly.type
_entity_poly.pdbx_seq_one_letter_code
_entity_poly.pdbx_strand_id
1 'polypeptide(L)' 'AQRGRKPIVVAFGNPYLLQQLPWVSTYLVAWGGFPVSQTAAARALLGTSAITGHLPISIPPYASRGAGEERPAQPR' A
#
# COMPACT_ATOMS: atom_id res chain seq x y z
N ALA A 1 -0.35 2.69 28.71
CA ALA A 1 -0.92 2.34 27.40
C ALA A 1 0.20 2.23 26.38
N GLN A 2 0.66 1.02 26.03
CA GLN A 2 1.66 0.86 24.98
C GLN A 2 0.99 1.25 23.65
N ARG A 3 1.27 2.45 23.13
CA ARG A 3 0.98 2.78 21.73
C ARG A 3 1.89 1.89 20.88
N GLY A 4 1.44 0.68 20.58
CA GLY A 4 2.11 -0.22 19.66
C GLY A 4 2.34 0.52 18.33
N ARG A 5 3.57 0.46 17.82
CA ARG A 5 3.90 1.02 16.49
C ARG A 5 2.92 0.41 15.49
N LYS A 6 2.30 1.25 14.64
CA LYS A 6 1.43 0.82 13.53
C LYS A 6 2.26 0.84 12.24
N PRO A 7 2.92 -0.26 11.87
CA PRO A 7 3.73 -0.28 10.66
C PRO A 7 2.83 -0.19 9.43
N ILE A 8 3.37 0.45 8.39
CA ILE A 8 2.84 0.38 7.03
C ILE A 8 3.78 -0.52 6.24
N VAL A 9 3.22 -1.53 5.56
CA VAL A 9 4.01 -2.42 4.70
C VAL A 9 3.84 -1.99 3.25
N VAL A 10 4.95 -1.87 2.53
CA VAL A 10 4.97 -1.58 1.10
C VAL A 10 5.54 -2.77 0.35
N ALA A 11 4.76 -3.33 -0.56
CA ALA A 11 5.15 -4.45 -1.40
C ALA A 11 5.67 -3.97 -2.75
N PHE A 12 6.99 -4.08 -2.94
CA PHE A 12 7.68 -3.74 -4.19
C PHE A 12 7.85 -4.91 -5.17
N GLY A 13 7.08 -5.98 -4.98
CA GLY A 13 7.19 -7.18 -5.80
C GLY A 13 5.96 -8.03 -5.63
N ASN A 14 6.08 -9.10 -4.83
CA ASN A 14 4.98 -10.02 -4.62
C ASN A 14 3.88 -9.41 -3.70
N PRO A 15 2.67 -9.12 -4.23
CA PRO A 15 1.57 -8.57 -3.43
C PRO A 15 0.94 -9.59 -2.47
N TYR A 16 1.21 -10.88 -2.64
CA TYR A 16 0.70 -11.95 -1.78
C TYR A 16 1.43 -12.06 -0.45
N LEU A 17 2.51 -11.29 -0.22
CA LEU A 17 3.18 -11.23 1.08
C LEU A 17 2.26 -10.77 2.21
N LEU A 18 1.13 -10.12 1.89
CA LEU A 18 0.06 -9.83 2.86
C LEU A 18 -0.42 -11.08 3.61
N GLN A 19 -0.40 -12.27 2.96
CA GLN A 19 -0.78 -13.54 3.59
C GLN A 19 0.12 -13.93 4.77
N GLN A 20 1.38 -13.47 4.77
CA GLN A 20 2.33 -13.72 5.84
C GLN A 20 2.30 -12.65 6.94
N LEU A 21 1.63 -11.53 6.67
CA LEU A 21 1.54 -10.37 7.55
C LEU A 21 0.07 -9.98 7.83
N PRO A 22 -0.83 -10.92 8.18
CA PRO A 22 -2.26 -10.61 8.33
C PRO A 22 -2.58 -9.62 9.47
N TRP A 23 -1.61 -9.37 10.35
CA TRP A 23 -1.74 -8.46 11.49
C TRP A 23 -1.52 -6.98 11.14
N VAL A 24 -1.05 -6.64 9.93
CA VAL A 24 -0.79 -5.25 9.56
C VAL A 24 -2.08 -4.52 9.18
N SER A 25 -2.24 -3.29 9.69
CA SER A 25 -3.42 -2.46 9.39
C SER A 25 -3.35 -1.75 8.05
N THR A 26 -2.16 -1.64 7.46
CA THR A 26 -1.95 -0.84 6.24
C THR A 26 -0.93 -1.54 5.35
N TYR A 27 -1.36 -1.81 4.11
CA TYR A 27 -0.59 -2.52 3.11
C TYR A 27 -0.72 -1.79 1.77
N LEU A 28 0.40 -1.42 1.18
CA LEU A 28 0.48 -0.70 -0.10
C LEU A 28 1.21 -1.57 -1.13
N VAL A 29 0.59 -1.81 -2.28
CA VAL A 29 1.24 -2.51 -3.40
C VAL A 29 1.83 -1.49 -4.36
N ALA A 30 3.17 -1.48 -4.47
CA ALA A 30 3.93 -0.59 -5.36
C ALA A 30 4.46 -1.30 -6.63
N TRP A 31 4.11 -2.58 -6.81
CA TRP A 31 4.36 -3.46 -7.97
C TRP A 31 5.81 -3.78 -8.33
N GLY A 32 6.77 -2.90 -8.06
CA GLY A 32 8.16 -3.09 -8.49
C GLY A 32 9.16 -2.35 -7.62
N GLY A 33 10.37 -2.91 -7.51
CA GLY A 33 11.48 -2.31 -6.75
C GLY A 33 12.23 -1.20 -7.47
N PHE A 34 11.77 -0.76 -8.64
CA PHE A 34 12.42 0.30 -9.40
C PHE A 34 12.36 1.65 -8.66
N PRO A 35 13.36 2.54 -8.82
CA PRO A 35 13.39 3.84 -8.15
C PRO A 35 12.12 4.68 -8.33
N VAL A 36 11.47 4.58 -9.50
CA VAL A 36 10.23 5.31 -9.81
C VAL A 36 9.08 4.85 -8.92
N SER A 37 8.95 3.54 -8.71
CA SER A 37 7.91 2.94 -7.87
C SER A 37 8.12 3.24 -6.40
N GLN A 38 9.39 3.22 -5.94
CA GLN A 38 9.75 3.62 -4.58
C GLN A 38 9.41 5.09 -4.33
N THR A 39 9.76 5.96 -5.28
CA THR A 39 9.46 7.40 -5.20
C THR A 39 7.95 7.65 -5.19
N ALA A 40 7.19 6.96 -6.04
CA ALA A 40 5.73 7.06 -6.08
C ALA A 40 5.10 6.61 -4.76
N ALA A 41 5.54 5.47 -4.20
CA ALA A 41 5.08 4.99 -2.90
C ALA A 41 5.40 5.98 -1.77
N ALA A 42 6.61 6.55 -1.74
CA ALA A 42 6.99 7.55 -0.77
C ALA A 42 6.11 8.81 -0.86
N ARG A 43 5.84 9.30 -2.08
CA ARG A 43 4.97 10.46 -2.30
C ARG A 43 3.53 10.20 -1.88
N ALA A 44 3.00 9.02 -2.19
CA ALA A 44 1.67 8.58 -1.75
C ALA A 44 1.57 8.53 -0.21
N LEU A 45 2.56 7.94 0.47
CA LEU A 45 2.59 7.84 1.93
C LEU A 45 2.73 9.21 2.63
N LEU A 46 3.47 10.13 2.01
CA LEU A 46 3.63 11.50 2.51
C LEU A 46 2.48 12.43 2.12
N GLY A 47 1.47 11.93 1.40
CA GLY A 47 0.33 12.71 0.92
C GLY A 47 0.64 13.72 -0.18
N THR A 48 1.85 13.72 -0.75
CA THR A 48 2.25 14.65 -1.82
C THR A 48 1.78 14.21 -3.20
N SER A 49 1.25 13.00 -3.32
CA SER A 49 0.59 12.50 -4.51
C SER A 49 -0.67 11.74 -4.12
N ALA A 50 -1.70 11.81 -4.96
CA ALA A 50 -2.94 11.09 -4.72
C ALA A 50 -2.74 9.57 -4.81
N ILE A 51 -3.52 8.82 -4.03
CA ILE A 51 -3.67 7.38 -4.15
C ILE A 51 -4.92 7.14 -4.97
N THR A 52 -4.77 6.51 -6.14
CA THR A 52 -5.87 6.22 -7.08
C THR A 52 -5.78 4.80 -7.65
N GLY A 53 -4.81 4.01 -7.19
CA GLY A 53 -4.54 2.68 -7.72
C GLY A 53 -5.54 1.64 -7.21
N HIS A 54 -6.06 0.84 -8.14
CA HIS A 54 -6.93 -0.30 -7.87
C HIS A 54 -6.24 -1.60 -8.28
N LEU A 55 -6.46 -2.68 -7.53
CA LEU A 55 -5.81 -3.95 -7.79
C LEU A 55 -6.27 -4.55 -9.13
N PRO A 56 -5.35 -4.87 -10.06
CA PRO A 56 -5.66 -5.58 -11.30
C PRO A 56 -5.73 -7.10 -11.10
N ILE A 57 -5.69 -7.60 -9.86
CA ILE A 57 -5.77 -9.02 -9.47
C ILE A 57 -6.46 -9.12 -8.10
N SER A 58 -6.88 -10.31 -7.69
CA SER A 58 -7.33 -10.56 -6.32
C SER A 58 -6.16 -10.99 -5.43
N ILE A 59 -6.23 -10.69 -4.13
CA ILE A 59 -5.31 -11.18 -3.08
C ILE A 59 -6.14 -11.92 -2.02
N PRO A 60 -6.53 -13.19 -2.28
CA PRO A 60 -7.36 -13.92 -1.32
C PRO A 60 -6.60 -14.25 -0.03
N PRO A 61 -7.28 -14.26 1.13
CA PRO A 61 -8.70 -13.90 1.34
C PRO A 61 -8.96 -12.39 1.54
N TYR A 62 -7.94 -11.54 1.43
CA TYR A 62 -7.99 -10.16 1.95
C TYR A 62 -8.60 -9.12 1.00
N ALA A 63 -8.39 -9.24 -0.31
CA ALA A 63 -8.84 -8.23 -1.27
C ALA A 63 -9.27 -8.85 -2.61
N SER A 64 -10.32 -8.28 -3.21
CA SER A 64 -10.78 -8.65 -4.55
C SER A 64 -10.13 -7.77 -5.62
N ARG A 65 -10.09 -8.26 -6.86
CA ARG A 65 -9.77 -7.43 -8.03
C ARG A 65 -10.64 -6.17 -8.04
N GLY A 66 -10.03 -5.02 -8.32
CA GLY A 66 -10.66 -3.71 -8.29
C GLY A 66 -10.67 -3.05 -6.91
N ALA A 67 -10.25 -3.74 -5.84
CA ALA A 67 -10.12 -3.10 -4.53
C ALA A 67 -8.94 -2.11 -4.52
N GLY A 68 -9.11 -0.98 -3.83
CA GLY A 68 -8.12 0.08 -3.71
C GLY A 68 -8.68 1.20 -2.84
N GLU A 69 -7.79 1.87 -2.11
CA GLU A 69 -8.14 3.06 -1.33
C GLU A 69 -7.87 4.30 -2.17
N GLU A 70 -8.87 5.16 -2.33
CA GLU A 70 -8.69 6.46 -2.99
C GLU A 70 -8.44 7.54 -1.95
N ARG A 71 -7.35 8.30 -2.11
CA ARG A 71 -7.04 9.48 -1.28
C ARG A 71 -6.50 10.61 -2.14
N PRO A 72 -7.06 11.82 -2.04
CA PRO A 72 -6.47 12.98 -2.70
C PRO A 72 -5.09 13.31 -2.10
N ALA A 73 -4.26 14.02 -2.86
CA ALA A 73 -3.06 14.64 -2.29
C ALA A 73 -3.49 15.65 -1.21
N GLN A 74 -2.70 15.73 -0.14
CA GLN A 74 -3.00 16.58 0.99
C GLN A 74 -2.15 17.87 0.87
N PRO A 75 -2.78 19.05 0.68
CA PRO A 75 -2.05 20.30 0.75
C PRO A 75 -1.48 20.45 2.16
N ARG A 76 -0.22 20.89 2.25
CA ARG A 76 0.41 21.21 3.54
C ARG A 76 -0.28 22.38 4.22
#